data_AF-A0A535SNK8-F1
#
_entry.id   AF-A0A535SNK8-F1
#
_cell.length_a   1.000
_cell.length_b   1.000
_cell.length_c   1.000
_cell.angle_alpha   90.00
_cell.angle_beta   90.00
_cell.angle_gamma   90.00
#
_symmetry.space_group_name_H-M   'P 1'
#
loop_
_entity.id
_entity.type
_entity.pdbx_description
1 polymer ?
#
loop_
_entity_poly.entity_id
_entity_poly.type
_entity_poly.pdbx_seq_one_letter_code
_entity_poly.pdbx_strand_id
1 'polypeptide(L)'
;MKEKKATVMDKVRPDLLVLPHIVGMLIHLVVGEWQPEPSQLEQLIAHLTECLYCRTALIVLLSAEQEYEKLNDYPEVSARNLLARFVTIHHEIEAQEYELMGAYAEAIVAEGKKKADKRFPILAEHIRRCPSCKSTLEETLAFLKEP
;
A
#
# COMPACT_ATOMS: atom_id res chain seq x y z
N MET A 1 -9.47 26.54 -5.10
CA MET A 1 -9.85 25.46 -4.16
C MET A 1 -10.94 24.53 -4.70
N LYS A 2 -12.06 25.02 -5.26
CA LYS A 2 -13.12 24.15 -5.79
C LYS A 2 -12.68 23.27 -6.97
N GLU A 3 -11.87 23.79 -7.89
CA GLU A 3 -11.32 23.01 -9.02
C GLU A 3 -10.30 21.97 -8.57
N LYS A 4 -9.44 22.28 -7.59
CA LYS A 4 -8.49 21.33 -6.98
C LYS A 4 -9.17 20.06 -6.44
N LYS A 5 -10.37 20.21 -5.88
CA LYS A 5 -11.14 19.13 -5.24
C LYS A 5 -11.66 18.11 -6.24
N ALA A 6 -12.06 18.53 -7.44
CA ALA A 6 -12.62 17.65 -8.45
C ALA A 6 -11.56 16.71 -9.05
N THR A 7 -10.39 17.24 -9.40
CA THR A 7 -9.34 16.50 -10.11
C THR A 7 -8.69 15.39 -9.29
N VAL A 8 -8.68 15.52 -7.96
CA VAL A 8 -8.07 14.58 -7.02
C VAL A 8 -9.07 13.49 -6.60
N MET A 9 -10.33 13.85 -6.38
CA MET A 9 -11.38 12.90 -5.98
C MET A 9 -11.77 11.93 -7.09
N ASP A 10 -11.71 12.34 -8.36
CA ASP A 10 -12.06 11.48 -9.51
C ASP A 10 -11.11 10.29 -9.72
N LYS A 11 -9.92 10.30 -9.08
CA LYS A 11 -8.91 9.24 -9.22
C LYS A 11 -9.00 8.15 -8.14
N VAL A 12 -9.86 8.31 -7.14
CA VAL A 12 -10.00 7.37 -6.03
C VAL A 12 -11.26 6.53 -6.21
N ARG A 13 -11.15 5.20 -6.16
CA ARG A 13 -12.32 4.33 -6.24
C ARG A 13 -13.21 4.45 -4.98
N PRO A 14 -14.55 4.40 -5.09
CA PRO A 14 -15.47 4.66 -3.95
C PRO A 14 -15.31 3.69 -2.77
N ASP A 15 -14.88 2.45 -3.02
CA ASP A 15 -14.61 1.42 -2.03
C ASP A 15 -13.43 1.76 -1.10
N LEU A 16 -12.55 2.67 -1.50
CA LEU A 16 -11.43 3.13 -0.68
C LEU A 16 -11.79 4.30 0.24
N LEU A 17 -13.02 4.84 0.13
CA LEU A 17 -13.52 5.94 0.97
C LEU A 17 -14.22 5.46 2.24
N VAL A 18 -14.30 4.15 2.45
CA VAL A 18 -14.94 3.52 3.62
C VAL A 18 -13.92 2.69 4.41
N LEU A 19 -14.25 2.42 5.68
CA LEU A 19 -13.43 1.57 6.55
C LEU A 19 -13.18 0.19 5.91
N PRO A 20 -11.98 -0.39 6.09
CA PRO A 20 -10.89 0.04 6.98
C PRO A 20 -9.96 1.12 6.40
N HIS A 21 -10.23 1.62 5.19
CA HIS A 21 -9.38 2.59 4.52
C HIS A 21 -9.58 4.01 5.03
N ILE A 22 -8.51 4.80 5.00
CA ILE A 22 -8.49 6.19 5.47
C ILE A 22 -8.24 7.18 4.33
N VAL A 23 -8.56 6.82 3.08
CA VAL A 23 -8.23 7.65 1.91
C VAL A 23 -8.89 9.03 1.97
N GLY A 24 -10.08 9.14 2.55
CA GLY A 24 -10.71 10.44 2.83
C GLY A 24 -9.83 11.34 3.71
N MET A 25 -9.22 10.78 4.76
CA MET A 25 -8.31 11.53 5.65
C MET A 25 -7.02 11.91 4.92
N LEU A 26 -6.50 11.02 4.06
CA LEU A 26 -5.31 11.30 3.24
C LEU A 26 -5.55 12.46 2.26
N ILE A 27 -6.75 12.56 1.66
CA ILE A 27 -7.11 13.69 0.80
C ILE A 27 -7.04 14.99 1.61
N HIS A 28 -7.70 15.05 2.77
CA HIS A 28 -7.69 16.24 3.63
C HIS A 28 -6.28 16.63 4.11
N LEU A 29 -5.42 15.64 4.38
CA LEU A 29 -4.02 15.85 4.71
C LEU A 29 -3.27 16.53 3.55
N VAL A 30 -3.39 15.97 2.34
CA VAL A 30 -2.65 16.43 1.15
C VAL A 30 -3.10 17.82 0.70
N VAL A 31 -4.40 18.13 0.77
CA VAL A 31 -4.90 19.48 0.43
C VAL A 31 -4.68 20.52 1.53
N GLY A 32 -4.11 20.11 2.68
CA GLY A 32 -3.82 20.99 3.82
C GLY A 32 -5.04 21.36 4.68
N GLU A 33 -6.17 20.69 4.50
CA GLU A 33 -7.39 20.89 5.30
C GLU A 33 -7.32 20.20 6.67
N TRP A 34 -6.40 19.25 6.84
CA TRP A 34 -6.17 18.55 8.10
C TRP A 34 -4.69 18.52 8.46
N GLN A 35 -4.38 18.89 9.70
CA GLN A 35 -3.05 18.77 10.29
C GLN A 35 -3.17 17.87 11.53
N PRO A 36 -2.72 16.60 11.44
CA PRO A 36 -2.85 15.67 12.55
C PRO A 36 -2.05 16.11 13.78
N GLU A 37 -2.64 15.94 14.95
CA GLU A 37 -1.89 15.98 16.21
C GLU A 37 -0.90 14.81 16.30
N PRO A 38 0.14 14.87 17.16
CA PRO A 38 1.17 13.83 17.23
C PRO A 38 0.62 12.40 17.40
N SER A 39 -0.39 12.21 18.24
CA SER A 39 -1.04 10.90 18.44
C SER A 39 -1.79 10.40 17.21
N GLN A 40 -2.39 11.31 16.43
CA GLN A 40 -3.07 10.99 15.18
C GLN A 40 -2.06 10.67 14.07
N LEU A 41 -0.90 11.34 14.08
CA LEU A 41 0.19 11.07 13.15
C LEU A 41 0.77 9.67 13.39
N GLU A 42 0.96 9.26 14.64
CA GLU A 42 1.41 7.89 14.97
C GLU A 42 0.42 6.83 14.46
N GLN A 43 -0.89 7.04 14.66
CA GLN A 43 -1.93 6.14 14.16
C GLN A 43 -1.96 6.09 12.63
N LEU A 44 -1.81 7.24 11.98
CA LEU A 44 -1.71 7.34 10.53
C LEU A 44 -0.52 6.54 9.98
N ILE A 45 0.66 6.70 10.59
CA ILE A 45 1.87 5.96 10.21
C ILE A 45 1.67 4.46 10.40
N ALA A 46 1.13 4.03 11.55
CA ALA A 46 0.84 2.62 11.81
C ALA A 46 -0.11 2.02 10.77
N HIS A 47 -1.14 2.77 10.36
CA HIS A 47 -2.03 2.31 9.30
C HIS A 47 -1.33 2.19 7.94
N LEU A 48 -0.50 3.17 7.57
CA LEU A 48 0.24 3.15 6.31
C LEU A 48 1.30 2.03 6.25
N THR A 49 1.82 1.57 7.40
CA THR A 49 2.70 0.40 7.43
C THR A 49 1.97 -0.90 7.12
N GLU A 50 0.65 -0.98 7.39
CA GLU A 50 -0.14 -2.21 7.24
C GLU A 50 -1.06 -2.22 6.03
N CYS A 51 -1.45 -1.06 5.50
CA CYS A 51 -2.44 -0.95 4.44
C CYS A 51 -1.83 -0.53 3.10
N LEU A 52 -1.61 -1.53 2.23
CA LEU A 52 -1.13 -1.34 0.87
C LEU A 52 -1.94 -0.29 0.09
N TYR A 53 -3.27 -0.43 0.09
CA TYR A 53 -4.15 0.48 -0.65
C TYR A 53 -4.03 1.93 -0.21
N CYS A 54 -3.88 2.19 1.10
CA CYS A 54 -3.70 3.54 1.61
C CYS A 54 -2.31 4.11 1.25
N ARG A 55 -1.25 3.28 1.20
CA ARG A 55 0.06 3.70 0.67
C ARG A 55 -0.04 4.08 -0.80
N THR A 56 -0.63 3.24 -1.62
CA THR A 56 -0.80 3.49 -3.06
C THR A 56 -1.66 4.74 -3.30
N ALA A 57 -2.75 4.90 -2.55
CA ALA A 57 -3.57 6.11 -2.62
C ALA A 57 -2.75 7.37 -2.29
N LEU A 58 -1.94 7.34 -1.23
CA LEU A 58 -1.08 8.46 -0.86
C LEU A 58 -0.05 8.79 -1.96
N ILE A 59 0.56 7.78 -2.61
CA ILE A 59 1.46 7.98 -3.76
C ILE A 59 0.74 8.69 -4.90
N VAL A 60 -0.47 8.26 -5.25
CA VAL A 60 -1.27 8.87 -6.33
C VAL A 60 -1.63 10.32 -6.00
N LEU A 61 -2.04 10.60 -4.76
CA LEU A 61 -2.39 11.94 -4.29
C LEU A 61 -1.17 12.88 -4.35
N LEU A 62 -0.03 12.46 -3.81
CA LEU A 62 1.21 13.24 -3.82
C LEU A 62 1.74 13.47 -5.24
N SER A 63 1.61 12.48 -6.13
CA SER A 63 2.00 12.64 -7.54
C SER A 63 1.12 13.68 -8.26
N ALA A 64 -0.17 13.72 -7.95
CA ALA A 64 -1.10 14.69 -8.51
C ALA A 64 -0.81 16.12 -8.05
N GLU A 65 -0.48 16.32 -6.76
CA GLU A 65 -0.06 17.63 -6.26
C GLU A 65 1.27 18.08 -6.89
N GLN A 66 2.23 17.17 -7.07
CA GLN A 66 3.49 17.52 -7.73
C GLN A 66 3.27 17.97 -9.19
N GLU A 67 2.41 17.26 -9.94
CA GLU A 67 2.03 17.67 -11.31
C GLU A 67 1.35 19.05 -11.31
N TYR A 68 0.52 19.35 -10.31
CA TYR A 68 -0.08 20.67 -10.16
C TYR A 68 0.95 21.76 -9.83
N GLU A 69 1.91 21.50 -8.94
CA GLU A 69 2.98 22.44 -8.61
C GLU A 69 3.85 22.79 -9.82
N LYS A 70 4.23 21.78 -10.64
CA LYS A 70 4.94 21.98 -11.91
C LYS A 70 4.20 22.89 -12.87
N LEU A 71 2.89 22.68 -13.03
CA LEU A 71 2.07 23.47 -13.96
C LEU A 71 1.91 24.94 -13.52
N ASN A 72 2.17 25.24 -12.24
CA ASN A 72 2.01 26.58 -11.66
C ASN A 72 3.34 27.22 -11.21
N ASP A 73 4.48 26.68 -11.64
CA ASP A 73 5.83 27.22 -11.45
C ASP A 73 6.23 27.43 -9.96
N TYR A 74 5.71 26.58 -9.07
CA TYR A 74 6.09 26.58 -7.65
C TYR A 74 7.44 25.85 -7.43
N PRO A 75 8.26 26.26 -6.45
CA PRO A 75 9.57 25.67 -6.20
C PRO A 75 9.47 24.18 -5.78
N GLU A 76 9.83 23.30 -6.70
CA GLU A 76 9.48 21.86 -6.77
C GLU A 76 10.34 20.90 -5.91
N VAL A 77 11.37 21.39 -5.21
CA VAL A 77 12.53 20.54 -4.87
C VAL A 77 12.32 19.66 -3.62
N SER A 78 11.41 20.02 -2.71
CA SER A 78 11.22 19.28 -1.45
C SER A 78 10.21 18.13 -1.58
N ALA A 79 9.05 18.37 -2.21
CA ALA A 79 7.98 17.38 -2.33
C ALA A 79 8.37 16.19 -3.20
N ARG A 80 9.11 16.43 -4.29
CA ARG A 80 9.60 15.38 -5.19
C ARG A 80 10.53 14.37 -4.51
N ASN A 81 11.43 14.86 -3.66
CA ASN A 81 12.36 13.99 -2.92
C ASN A 81 11.64 13.16 -1.85
N LEU A 82 10.62 13.74 -1.21
CA LEU A 82 9.79 13.01 -0.24
C LEU A 82 8.94 11.94 -0.91
N LEU A 83 8.31 12.26 -2.04
CA LEU A 83 7.54 11.28 -2.82
C LEU A 83 8.43 10.14 -3.31
N ALA A 84 9.61 10.45 -3.86
CA ALA A 84 10.56 9.42 -4.30
C ALA A 84 10.95 8.47 -3.16
N ARG A 85 11.28 9.01 -1.98
CA ARG A 85 11.58 8.21 -0.79
C ARG A 85 10.39 7.35 -0.36
N PHE A 86 9.18 7.90 -0.41
CA PHE A 86 7.98 7.17 -0.02
C PHE A 86 7.69 6.01 -1.00
N VAL A 87 7.87 6.22 -2.31
CA VAL A 87 7.75 5.18 -3.33
C VAL A 87 8.79 4.08 -3.12
N THR A 88 10.04 4.43 -2.79
CA THR A 88 11.07 3.42 -2.46
C THR A 88 10.65 2.56 -1.27
N ILE A 89 10.23 3.17 -0.16
CA ILE A 89 9.79 2.45 1.04
C ILE A 89 8.58 1.56 0.73
N HIS A 90 7.63 2.05 -0.07
CA HIS A 90 6.48 1.29 -0.50
C HIS A 90 6.89 0.01 -1.25
N HIS A 91 7.77 0.13 -2.24
CA HIS A 91 8.26 -1.04 -2.99
C HIS A 91 9.08 -1.99 -2.11
N GLU A 92 9.88 -1.50 -1.16
CA GLU A 92 10.62 -2.35 -0.22
C GLU A 92 9.67 -3.22 0.62
N ILE A 93 8.58 -2.62 1.13
CA ILE A 93 7.57 -3.37 1.91
C ILE A 93 6.87 -4.41 1.02
N GLU A 94 6.46 -4.03 -0.19
CA GLU A 94 5.85 -4.97 -1.14
C GLU A 94 6.80 -6.12 -1.50
N ALA A 95 8.06 -5.82 -1.82
CA ALA A 95 9.06 -6.83 -2.16
C ALA A 95 9.24 -7.84 -1.02
N GLN A 96 9.29 -7.36 0.23
CA GLN A 96 9.37 -8.22 1.41
C GLN A 96 8.13 -9.12 1.57
N GLU A 97 6.93 -8.59 1.30
CA GLU A 97 5.69 -9.38 1.32
C GLU A 97 5.69 -10.47 0.23
N TYR A 98 6.15 -10.16 -0.98
CA TYR A 98 6.28 -11.13 -2.07
C TYR A 98 7.37 -12.18 -1.81
N GLU A 99 8.52 -11.80 -1.26
CA GLU A 99 9.58 -12.74 -0.87
C GLU A 99 9.09 -13.73 0.18
N LEU A 100 8.35 -13.24 1.19
CA LEU A 100 7.71 -14.09 2.20
C LEU A 100 6.70 -15.06 1.59
N MET A 101 5.90 -14.61 0.63
CA MET A 101 4.96 -15.46 -0.11
C MET A 101 5.69 -16.54 -0.93
N GLY A 102 6.76 -16.17 -1.64
CA GLY A 102 7.59 -17.09 -2.42
C GLY A 102 8.25 -18.15 -1.53
N ALA A 103 8.90 -17.73 -0.44
CA ALA A 103 9.54 -18.65 0.51
C ALA A 103 8.53 -19.62 1.15
N TYR A 104 7.31 -19.16 1.41
CA TYR A 104 6.23 -20.02 1.90
C TYR A 104 5.74 -21.00 0.83
N ALA A 105 5.56 -20.56 -0.41
CA ALA A 105 5.18 -21.41 -1.53
C ALA A 105 6.22 -22.50 -1.81
N GLU A 106 7.51 -22.14 -1.82
CA GLU A 106 8.63 -23.09 -1.94
C GLU A 106 8.63 -24.11 -0.80
N ALA A 107 8.41 -23.68 0.44
CA ALA A 107 8.29 -24.60 1.57
C ALA A 107 7.10 -25.57 1.39
N ILE A 108 5.96 -25.11 0.89
CA ILE A 108 4.84 -26.00 0.59
C ILE A 108 5.24 -27.06 -0.44
N VAL A 109 5.97 -26.69 -1.49
CA VAL A 109 6.43 -27.62 -2.53
C VAL A 109 7.47 -28.61 -1.99
N ALA A 110 8.46 -28.13 -1.23
CA ALA A 110 9.59 -28.93 -0.77
C ALA A 110 9.25 -29.86 0.41
N GLU A 111 8.46 -29.38 1.38
CA GLU A 111 8.22 -30.08 2.65
C GLU A 111 6.75 -30.35 2.96
N GLY A 112 5.83 -29.83 2.14
CA GLY A 112 4.40 -30.01 2.29
C GLY A 112 3.76 -28.97 3.23
N LYS A 113 2.48 -28.66 2.96
CA LYS A 113 1.74 -27.56 3.60
C LYS A 113 1.78 -27.56 5.12
N LYS A 114 1.63 -28.72 5.78
CA LYS A 114 1.64 -28.78 7.26
C LYS A 114 2.98 -28.35 7.87
N LYS A 115 4.11 -28.56 7.20
CA LYS A 115 5.43 -28.14 7.70
C LYS A 115 5.66 -26.66 7.41
N ALA A 116 5.31 -26.22 6.20
CA ALA A 116 5.33 -24.81 5.82
C ALA A 116 4.46 -23.95 6.78
N ASP A 117 3.25 -24.39 7.12
CA ASP A 117 2.35 -23.69 8.04
C ASP A 117 2.96 -23.47 9.44
N LYS A 118 3.78 -24.43 9.91
CA LYS A 118 4.49 -24.30 11.20
C LYS A 118 5.65 -23.33 11.12
N ARG A 119 6.34 -23.27 9.98
CA ARG A 119 7.47 -22.37 9.75
C ARG A 119 7.03 -20.94 9.50
N PHE A 120 5.84 -20.74 8.92
CA PHE A 120 5.27 -19.43 8.59
C PHE A 120 3.86 -19.24 9.20
N PRO A 121 3.71 -19.30 10.54
CA PRO A 121 2.40 -19.38 11.18
C PRO A 121 1.53 -18.13 10.98
N ILE A 122 2.13 -16.94 11.00
CA ILE A 122 1.42 -15.67 10.82
C ILE A 122 0.91 -15.56 9.37
N LEU A 123 1.77 -15.83 8.39
CA LEU A 123 1.41 -15.79 6.97
C LEU A 123 0.36 -16.84 6.62
N ALA A 124 0.49 -18.07 7.14
CA ALA A 124 -0.50 -19.13 6.95
C ALA A 124 -1.87 -18.77 7.55
N GLU A 125 -1.92 -18.04 8.67
CA GLU A 125 -3.16 -17.49 9.23
C GLU A 125 -3.75 -16.39 8.35
N HIS A 126 -2.92 -15.45 7.90
CA HIS A 126 -3.34 -14.37 7.02
C HIS A 126 -3.96 -14.90 5.72
N ILE A 127 -3.26 -15.81 5.03
CA ILE A 127 -3.71 -16.40 3.76
C ILE A 127 -5.03 -17.16 3.93
N ARG A 128 -5.28 -17.76 5.10
CA ARG A 128 -6.58 -18.39 5.39
C ARG A 128 -7.74 -17.39 5.46
N ARG A 129 -7.47 -16.13 5.77
CA ARG A 129 -8.47 -15.06 5.95
C ARG A 129 -8.57 -14.09 4.77
N CYS A 130 -7.52 -13.98 3.96
CA CYS A 130 -7.42 -13.04 2.85
C CYS A 130 -7.59 -13.75 1.49
N PRO A 131 -8.74 -13.56 0.80
CA PRO A 131 -8.97 -14.18 -0.51
C PRO A 131 -7.95 -13.79 -1.57
N SER A 132 -7.48 -12.53 -1.55
CA SER A 132 -6.47 -12.05 -2.50
C SER A 132 -5.14 -12.80 -2.33
N CYS A 133 -4.61 -12.85 -1.11
CA CYS A 133 -3.36 -13.54 -0.83
C CYS A 133 -3.47 -15.06 -1.04
N LYS A 134 -4.67 -15.64 -0.85
CA LYS A 134 -4.93 -17.03 -1.22
C LYS A 134 -4.82 -17.26 -2.71
N SER A 135 -5.42 -16.40 -3.54
CA SER A 135 -5.29 -16.47 -5.02
C SER A 135 -3.84 -16.35 -5.45
N THR A 136 -3.11 -15.36 -4.93
CA THR A 136 -1.68 -15.16 -5.21
C THR A 136 -0.85 -16.39 -4.84
N LEU A 137 -1.12 -17.03 -3.69
CA LEU A 137 -0.44 -18.26 -3.31
C LEU A 137 -0.74 -19.40 -4.29
N GLU A 138 -2.00 -19.56 -4.68
CA GLU A 138 -2.43 -20.63 -5.61
C GLU A 138 -1.77 -20.47 -6.98
N GLU A 139 -1.71 -19.25 -7.51
CA GLU A 139 -0.99 -18.90 -8.75
C GLU A 139 0.51 -19.20 -8.62
N THR A 140 1.14 -18.77 -7.53
CA THR A 140 2.57 -19.03 -7.27
C THR A 140 2.87 -20.53 -7.18
N LEU A 141 2.02 -21.29 -6.50
CA LEU A 141 2.16 -22.74 -6.38
C LEU A 141 1.93 -23.46 -7.70
N ALA A 142 1.07 -22.94 -8.58
CA ALA A 142 0.88 -23.48 -9.92
C ALA A 142 2.16 -23.31 -10.74
N PHE A 143 2.73 -22.10 -10.75
CA PHE A 143 3.97 -21.80 -11.45
C PHE A 143 5.15 -22.67 -10.98
N LEU A 144 5.35 -22.83 -9.66
CA LEU A 144 6.43 -23.65 -9.11
C LEU A 144 6.29 -25.16 -9.37
N LYS A 145 5.11 -25.62 -9.79
CA LYS A 145 4.82 -27.03 -10.10
C LYS A 145 4.77 -27.30 -11.59
N GLU A 146 4.85 -26.28 -12.44
CA GLU A 146 5.02 -26.47 -13.88
C GLU A 146 6.43 -27.06 -14.15
N PRO A 147 6.51 -28.14 -14.94
CA PRO A 147 7.75 -28.88 -15.18
C PRO A 147 8.75 -28.18 -16.11
#